data_AF-A0A3M8P9V7-F1
#
_entry.id   AF-A0A3M8P9V7-F1
#
_cell.length_a   1.000
_cell.length_b   1.000
_cell.length_c   1.000
_cell.angle_alpha   90.00
_cell.angle_beta   90.00
_cell.angle_gamma   90.00
#
_symmetry.space_group_name_H-M   'P 1'
#
loop_
_entity.id
_entity.type
_entity.pdbx_description
1 polymer ?
#
loop_
_entity_poly.entity_id
_entity_poly.type
_entity_poly.pdbx_seq_one_letter_code
_entity_poly.pdbx_strand_id
1 'polypeptide(L)'
;MEIKFTAKDILEKDFKTGMRGYNQDEVDHFLDEVIQDYEAFSKKIEQLTNENRRLRTELQEMPRKQASPAPGTTNFDILRRLSHLENHVFGNKLNNE
;
A
#
# COMPACT_ATOMS: atom_id res chain seq x y z
N MET A 1 -4.79 14.19 6.35
CA MET A 1 -4.09 15.48 6.52
C MET A 1 -4.12 16.14 5.17
N GLU A 2 -4.67 17.35 5.07
CA GLU A 2 -4.82 18.05 3.79
C GLU A 2 -3.60 18.96 3.60
N ILE A 3 -2.88 18.79 2.49
CA ILE A 3 -1.73 19.62 2.13
C ILE A 3 -2.26 20.88 1.45
N LYS A 4 -1.94 22.05 2.01
CA LYS A 4 -2.47 23.35 1.56
C LYS A 4 -1.67 23.99 0.41
N PHE A 5 -0.41 23.62 0.25
CA PHE A 5 0.51 24.21 -0.72
C PHE A 5 1.38 23.13 -1.33
N THR A 6 1.67 23.28 -2.61
CA THR A 6 2.69 22.51 -3.34
C THR A 6 3.98 23.31 -3.44
N ALA A 7 5.10 22.65 -3.76
CA ALA A 7 6.37 23.32 -4.07
C ALA A 7 6.20 24.41 -5.14
N LYS A 8 5.38 24.13 -6.15
CA LYS A 8 5.03 25.08 -7.21
C LYS A 8 4.26 26.30 -6.67
N ASP A 9 3.27 26.08 -5.80
CA ASP A 9 2.50 27.17 -5.21
C ASP A 9 3.37 28.11 -4.37
N ILE A 10 4.44 27.59 -3.74
CA ILE A 10 5.40 28.37 -2.96
C ILE A 10 6.32 29.17 -3.91
N LEU A 11 6.79 28.54 -4.99
CA LEU A 11 7.64 29.20 -5.99
C LEU A 11 6.93 30.35 -6.72
N GLU A 12 5.66 30.17 -7.08
CA GLU A 12 4.85 31.18 -7.79
C GLU A 12 4.25 32.22 -6.83
N LYS A 13 4.63 32.20 -5.54
CA LYS A 13 4.02 33.05 -4.52
C LYS A 13 4.61 34.47 -4.52
N ASP A 14 3.82 35.42 -5.02
CA ASP A 14 4.14 36.84 -4.85
C ASP A 14 3.58 37.42 -3.54
N PHE A 15 4.45 38.09 -2.78
CA PHE A 15 4.09 38.83 -1.58
C PHE A 15 3.98 40.33 -1.85
N LYS A 16 2.99 40.98 -1.21
CA LYS A 16 2.87 42.44 -1.27
C LYS A 16 3.97 43.08 -0.42
N THR A 17 4.65 44.08 -0.96
CA THR A 17 5.64 44.87 -0.23
C THR A 17 4.96 45.99 0.56
N GLY A 18 5.59 46.38 1.68
CA GLY A 18 5.14 47.46 2.56
C GLY A 18 6.31 48.27 3.10
N MET A 19 6.03 49.43 3.70
CA MET A 19 7.07 50.36 4.18
C MET A 19 8.00 49.75 5.24
N ARG A 20 7.55 48.71 5.94
CA ARG A 20 8.38 47.82 6.77
C ARG A 20 8.02 46.38 6.43
N GLY A 21 9.03 45.53 6.27
CA GLY A 21 8.87 44.12 5.94
C GLY A 21 10.19 43.37 6.10
N TYR A 22 10.14 42.06 5.90
CA TYR A 22 11.34 41.24 5.83
C TYR A 22 12.15 41.57 4.58
N ASN A 23 13.45 41.31 4.63
CA ASN A 23 14.31 41.40 3.46
C ASN A 23 13.86 40.33 2.45
N GLN A 24 13.57 40.76 1.22
CA GLN A 24 13.11 39.88 0.17
C GLN A 24 14.13 38.77 -0.12
N ASP A 25 15.42 39.10 -0.21
CA ASP A 25 16.46 38.11 -0.54
C ASP A 25 16.58 37.02 0.54
N GLU A 26 16.40 37.39 1.82
CA GLU A 26 16.42 36.43 2.94
C GLU A 26 15.17 35.54 2.92
N VAL A 27 14.01 36.11 2.59
CA VAL A 27 12.77 35.35 2.45
C VAL A 27 12.87 34.39 1.27
N ASP A 28 13.35 34.84 0.12
CA ASP A 28 13.48 34.02 -1.09
C ASP A 28 14.45 32.86 -0.84
N HIS A 29 15.60 33.11 -0.20
CA HIS A 29 16.53 32.05 0.17
C HIS A 29 15.91 31.00 1.10
N PHE A 30 15.13 31.46 2.10
CA PHE A 30 14.41 30.55 2.98
C PHE A 30 13.33 29.75 2.23
N LEU A 31 12.59 30.39 1.32
CA LEU A 31 11.57 29.71 0.52
C LEU A 31 12.18 28.68 -0.43
N ASP A 32 13.38 28.91 -0.96
CA ASP A 32 14.12 27.93 -1.75
C ASP A 32 14.42 26.65 -0.94
N GLU A 33 14.86 26.80 0.31
CA GLU A 33 15.09 25.65 1.21
C GLU A 33 13.78 24.91 1.51
N VAL A 34 12.70 25.64 1.79
CA VAL A 34 11.38 25.04 2.03
C VAL A 34 10.86 24.30 0.80
N ILE A 35 11.08 24.83 -0.41
CA ILE A 35 10.72 24.17 -1.67
C ILE A 35 11.47 22.84 -1.81
N GLN A 36 12.79 22.84 -1.57
CA GLN A 36 13.62 21.63 -1.62
C GLN A 36 13.11 20.56 -0.65
N ASP A 37 12.75 20.96 0.57
CA ASP A 37 12.19 20.05 1.58
C ASP A 37 10.83 19.48 1.12
N TYR A 38 9.96 20.30 0.55
CA TYR A 38 8.67 19.85 0.02
C TYR A 38 8.83 18.81 -1.08
N GLU A 39 9.79 19.00 -1.99
CA GLU A 39 10.11 18.02 -3.03
C GLU A 39 10.70 16.73 -2.44
N ALA A 40 11.60 16.84 -1.46
CA ALA A 40 12.19 15.70 -0.77
C ALA A 40 11.12 14.87 -0.02
N PHE A 41 10.19 15.53 0.67
CA PHE A 41 9.06 14.87 1.33
C PHE A 41 8.14 14.20 0.32
N SER A 42 7.81 14.87 -0.78
CA SER A 42 6.97 14.32 -1.84
C SER A 42 7.58 13.04 -2.41
N LYS A 43 8.88 13.07 -2.73
CA LYS A 43 9.64 11.90 -3.21
C LYS A 43 9.68 10.78 -2.16
N LYS A 44 9.86 11.11 -0.88
CA LYS A 44 9.90 10.10 0.19
C LYS A 44 8.54 9.43 0.39
N ILE A 45 7.45 10.20 0.34
CA ILE A 45 6.08 9.69 0.43
C ILE A 45 5.79 8.77 -0.75
N GLU A 46 6.17 9.16 -1.96
CA GLU A 46 5.99 8.32 -3.15
C GLU A 46 6.75 6.99 -3.01
N GLN A 47 8.02 7.04 -2.61
CA GLN A 47 8.84 5.84 -2.36
C GLN A 47 8.18 4.91 -1.34
N LEU A 48 7.78 5.44 -0.18
CA LEU A 48 7.13 4.65 0.86
C LEU A 48 5.78 4.09 0.41
N THR A 49 5.01 4.87 -0.35
CA THR A 49 3.71 4.43 -0.88
C THR A 49 3.89 3.27 -1.86
N ASN A 50 4.87 3.36 -2.75
CA ASN A 50 5.21 2.31 -3.71
C ASN A 50 5.73 1.05 -3.01
N GLU A 51 6.58 1.21 -2.00
CA GLU A 51 7.06 0.10 -1.17
C GLU A 51 5.91 -0.58 -0.42
N ASN A 52 5.03 0.21 0.22
CA ASN A 52 3.86 -0.31 0.93
C ASN A 52 2.93 -1.07 -0.03
N ARG A 53 2.73 -0.53 -1.25
CA ARG A 53 1.94 -1.20 -2.29
C ARG A 53 2.55 -2.54 -2.68
N ARG A 54 3.87 -2.58 -2.94
CA ARG A 54 4.60 -3.81 -3.27
C ARG A 54 4.48 -4.85 -2.16
N LEU A 55 4.75 -4.46 -0.91
CA LEU A 55 4.67 -5.36 0.24
C LEU A 55 3.25 -5.91 0.45
N ARG A 56 2.22 -5.08 0.24
CA ARG A 56 0.82 -5.52 0.31
C ARG A 56 0.47 -6.53 -0.77
N THR A 57 0.95 -6.33 -1.99
CA THR A 57 0.79 -7.31 -3.08
C THR A 57 1.49 -8.62 -2.75
N GLU A 58 2.74 -8.57 -2.28
CA GLU A 58 3.50 -9.76 -1.88
C GLU A 58 2.80 -10.54 -0.75
N LEU A 59 2.25 -9.84 0.25
CA LEU A 59 1.46 -10.46 1.33
C LEU A 59 0.14 -11.09 0.85
N GLN A 60 -0.45 -10.59 -0.25
CA GLN A 60 -1.64 -11.18 -0.86
C GLN A 60 -1.31 -12.40 -1.72
N GLU A 61 -0.17 -12.36 -2.42
CA GLU A 61 0.30 -13.43 -3.31
C GLU A 61 0.99 -14.57 -2.55
N MET A 62 1.56 -14.30 -1.37
CA MET A 62 1.94 -15.35 -0.44
C MET A 62 0.67 -16.13 -0.09
N PRO A 63 0.55 -17.41 -0.51
CA PRO A 63 -0.54 -18.24 -0.01
C PRO A 63 -0.42 -18.17 1.49
N ARG A 64 -1.49 -17.77 2.20
CA ARG A 64 -1.56 -17.88 3.65
C ARG A 64 -1.08 -19.29 3.96
N LYS A 65 0.18 -19.44 4.41
CA LYS A 65 0.66 -20.68 4.96
C LYS A 65 -0.29 -20.88 6.11
N GLN A 66 -1.24 -21.77 5.89
CA GLN A 66 -2.21 -22.21 6.86
C GLN A 66 -1.44 -22.31 8.16
N ALA A 67 -1.92 -21.60 9.20
CA ALA A 67 -1.45 -21.81 10.54
C ALA A 67 -1.26 -23.32 10.71
N SER A 68 -0.03 -23.70 11.01
CA SER A 68 0.46 -25.07 11.09
C SER A 68 -0.67 -26.04 11.49
N PRO A 69 -0.94 -27.11 10.71
CA PRO A 69 -1.94 -28.07 11.13
C PRO A 69 -1.48 -28.60 12.49
N ALA A 70 -2.34 -28.45 13.50
CA ALA A 70 -2.20 -29.17 14.75
C ALA A 70 -1.99 -30.67 14.42
N PRO A 71 -1.21 -31.42 15.22
CA PRO A 71 -1.00 -32.83 14.98
C PRO A 71 -2.35 -33.54 15.12
N GLY A 72 -2.93 -33.87 13.97
CA GLY A 72 -4.34 -34.15 13.83
C GLY A 72 -4.76 -33.59 12.50
N THR A 73 -4.32 -34.26 11.43
CA THR A 73 -4.90 -34.15 10.09
C THR A 73 -6.36 -33.79 10.22
N THR A 74 -6.69 -32.54 9.89
CA THR A 74 -8.00 -31.94 10.07
C THR A 74 -9.01 -32.96 9.58
N ASN A 75 -9.77 -33.60 10.49
CA ASN A 75 -10.69 -34.69 10.13
C ASN A 75 -11.59 -34.26 8.96
N PHE A 76 -11.87 -32.96 8.87
CA PHE A 76 -12.54 -32.30 7.77
C PHE A 76 -11.86 -32.43 6.38
N ASP A 77 -10.55 -32.27 6.27
CA ASP A 77 -9.83 -32.38 5.00
C ASP A 77 -9.74 -33.83 4.52
N ILE A 78 -9.59 -34.77 5.47
CA ILE A 78 -9.66 -36.20 5.18
C ILE A 78 -11.07 -36.56 4.68
N LEU A 79 -12.12 -36.14 5.37
CA LEU A 79 -13.51 -36.42 4.98
C LEU A 79 -13.87 -35.78 3.63
N ARG A 80 -13.40 -34.56 3.36
CA ARG A 80 -13.61 -33.89 2.06
C ARG A 80 -12.90 -34.65 0.93
N ARG A 81 -11.66 -35.10 1.16
CA ARG A 81 -10.90 -35.85 0.16
C ARG A 81 -11.48 -37.24 -0.09
N LEU A 82 -11.96 -37.91 0.97
CA LEU A 82 -12.71 -39.16 0.87
C LEU A 82 -14.01 -38.96 0.08
N SER A 83 -14.79 -37.93 0.39
CA SER A 83 -16.04 -37.62 -0.35
C SER A 83 -15.79 -37.34 -1.83
N HIS A 84 -14.71 -36.64 -2.19
CA HIS A 84 -14.34 -36.43 -3.60
C HIS A 84 -13.93 -37.73 -4.29
N LEU A 85 -13.18 -38.60 -3.61
CA LEU A 85 -12.80 -39.91 -4.15
C LEU A 85 -14.03 -40.82 -4.29
N GLU A 86 -14.96 -40.81 -3.33
CA GLU A 86 -16.22 -41.54 -3.41
C GLU A 86 -17.08 -41.04 -4.57
N ASN A 87 -17.23 -39.73 -4.74
CA ASN A 87 -17.96 -39.18 -5.89
C ASN A 87 -17.29 -39.53 -7.23
N HIS A 88 -15.96 -39.61 -7.29
CA HIS A 88 -15.26 -39.97 -8.53
C HIS A 88 -15.32 -41.48 -8.83
N VAL A 89 -15.26 -42.33 -7.81
CA VAL A 89 -15.27 -43.80 -7.92
C VAL A 89 -16.69 -44.36 -8.00
N PHE A 90 -17.66 -43.74 -7.32
CA PHE A 90 -19.06 -44.19 -7.23
C PHE A 90 -20.06 -43.27 -7.96
N GLY A 91 -19.68 -42.07 -8.40
CA GLY A 91 -20.56 -41.18 -9.17
C GLY A 91 -21.05 -41.78 -10.48
N ASN A 92 -20.34 -42.79 -11.01
CA ASN A 92 -20.78 -43.57 -12.17
C ASN A 92 -21.57 -44.86 -11.82
N LYS A 93 -21.85 -45.14 -10.55
CA LYS A 93 -22.66 -46.31 -10.13
C LYS A 93 -24.04 -45.98 -9.57
N LEU A 94 -24.37 -44.70 -9.35
CA LEU A 94 -25.69 -44.27 -8.84
C LEU A 94 -26.62 -43.72 -9.93
N ASN A 95 -26.14 -43.56 -11.17
CA ASN A 95 -26.94 -43.11 -12.30
C ASN A 95 -27.38 -44.25 -13.22
N ASN A 96 -27.30 -45.50 -12.78
CA ASN A 96 -27.74 -46.65 -13.55
C ASN A 96 -28.38 -47.72 -12.64
N GLU A 97 -29.45 -47.33 -11.96
CA GLU A 97 -30.64 -48.16 -11.63
C GLU A 97 -31.86 -47.25 -11.52
#